data_AF-V5IPU8-F1
#
_entry.id   AF-V5IPU8-F1
#
_cell.length_a   1.000
_cell.length_b   1.000
_cell.length_c   1.000
_cell.angle_alpha   90.00
_cell.angle_beta   90.00
_cell.angle_gamma   90.00
#
_symmetry.space_group_name_H-M   'P 1'
#
loop_
_entity.id
_entity.type
_entity.pdbx_description
1 polymer ?
#
loop_
_entity_poly.entity_id
_entity_poly.type
_entity_poly.pdbx_seq_one_letter_code
_entity_poly.pdbx_strand_id
1 'polypeptide(L)'
;MPKNGNSQLKPSPSPSGHSREVNAVEKTIMYQIMTLLELSIHLLFVFDGPDRYSQYEPNPNPIKPERIRLLKDMLNNLGVPFHQAPAEAAPTCVKLQQLGVVDAVWTHHSVALTCGCREIVMFKEQHRHWKGAGLSNEFATKHDAPALLQQWDLDQPSLILGLLLGGCEYSRGLPGVNYEAALEIARKAKQLAGTMCNVFSDDGNRLERNKWLVIFQFENSRSRQR
;
A
#
# COMPACT_ATOMS: atom_id res chain seq x y z
N MET A 1 78.36 -0.12 28.52
CA MET A 1 76.90 -0.38 28.62
C MET A 1 76.27 0.83 29.30
N PRO A 2 75.34 1.55 28.65
CA PRO A 2 73.95 1.10 28.47
C PRO A 2 73.38 1.33 27.05
N LYS A 3 72.08 1.10 26.92
CA LYS A 3 71.33 0.54 25.79
C LYS A 3 70.79 1.57 24.77
N ASN A 4 70.76 1.14 23.50
CA ASN A 4 70.03 1.73 22.37
C ASN A 4 68.54 1.95 22.68
N GLY A 5 68.04 3.16 22.49
CA GLY A 5 66.61 3.48 22.42
C GLY A 5 66.21 3.79 20.97
N ASN A 6 65.74 2.78 20.24
CA ASN A 6 65.11 2.95 18.94
C ASN A 6 63.60 3.19 19.18
N SER A 7 63.14 4.44 19.07
CA SER A 7 61.71 4.77 19.06
C SER A 7 61.12 4.43 17.70
N GLN A 8 60.56 3.22 17.56
CA GLN A 8 59.69 2.90 16.44
C GLN A 8 58.42 3.76 16.51
N LEU A 9 58.26 4.66 15.54
CA LEU A 9 56.99 5.32 15.24
C LEU A 9 55.97 4.23 14.86
N LYS A 10 54.92 4.08 15.67
CA LYS A 10 53.77 3.23 15.33
C LYS A 10 53.04 3.84 14.13
N PRO A 11 52.70 3.07 13.09
CA PRO A 11 51.88 3.57 12.00
C PRO A 11 50.49 3.96 12.52
N SER A 12 49.99 5.10 12.03
CA SER A 12 48.64 5.58 12.27
C SER A 12 47.61 4.53 11.83
N PRO A 13 46.51 4.34 12.58
CA PRO A 13 45.46 3.42 12.18
C PRO A 13 44.88 3.87 10.84
N SER A 14 44.82 2.94 9.88
CA SER A 14 44.10 3.11 8.63
C SER A 14 42.65 3.49 8.91
N PRO A 15 42.01 4.36 8.10
CA PRO A 15 40.61 4.66 8.26
C PRO A 15 39.84 3.34 8.17
N SER A 16 39.05 3.06 9.21
CA SER A 16 38.16 1.93 9.28
C SER A 16 37.43 1.76 7.96
N GLY A 17 37.63 0.61 7.33
CA GLY A 17 36.90 0.20 6.15
C GLY A 17 35.43 0.34 6.46
N HIS A 18 34.79 1.32 5.82
CA HIS A 18 33.35 1.31 5.68
C HIS A 18 33.09 0.07 4.85
N SER A 19 32.66 -1.02 5.49
CA SER A 19 32.00 -2.10 4.76
C SER A 19 30.97 -1.39 3.90
N ARG A 20 31.13 -1.44 2.56
CA ARG A 20 30.10 -0.97 1.62
C ARG A 20 28.87 -1.78 1.96
N GLU A 21 28.00 -1.22 2.80
CA GLU A 21 26.72 -1.82 3.11
C GLU A 21 26.01 -1.95 1.77
N VAL A 22 25.86 -3.19 1.34
CA VAL A 22 25.19 -3.46 0.08
C VAL A 22 23.72 -3.17 0.33
N ASN A 23 23.26 -2.02 -0.15
CA ASN A 23 21.85 -1.63 -0.16
C ASN A 23 21.06 -2.56 -1.10
N ALA A 24 20.84 -3.81 -0.66
CA ALA A 24 20.28 -4.88 -1.47
C ALA A 24 18.84 -4.57 -1.90
N VAL A 25 18.07 -3.91 -1.02
CA VAL A 25 16.68 -3.52 -1.33
C VAL A 25 16.65 -2.44 -2.40
N GLU A 26 17.47 -1.40 -2.26
CA GLU A 26 17.57 -0.31 -3.22
C GLU A 26 18.08 -0.80 -4.57
N LYS A 27 19.03 -1.74 -4.58
CA LYS A 27 19.47 -2.41 -5.82
C LYS A 27 18.31 -3.13 -6.50
N THR A 28 17.50 -3.89 -5.74
CA THR A 28 16.32 -4.57 -6.31
C THR A 28 15.32 -3.58 -6.89
N ILE A 29 15.02 -2.48 -6.19
CA ILE A 29 14.13 -1.42 -6.69
C ILE A 29 14.70 -0.82 -7.97
N MET A 30 16.00 -0.51 -8.01
CA MET A 30 16.67 0.01 -9.19
C MET A 30 16.55 -0.93 -10.39
N TYR A 31 16.82 -2.24 -10.19
CA TYR A 31 16.68 -3.23 -11.25
C TYR A 31 15.25 -3.32 -11.78
N GLN A 32 14.25 -3.32 -10.89
CA GLN A 32 12.85 -3.33 -11.30
C GLN A 32 12.47 -2.10 -12.13
N ILE A 33 12.91 -0.91 -11.72
CA ILE A 33 12.69 0.33 -12.49
C ILE A 33 13.33 0.22 -13.86
N MET A 34 14.60 -0.20 -13.94
CA MET A 34 15.31 -0.38 -15.20
C MET A 34 14.60 -1.38 -16.12
N THR A 35 14.18 -2.54 -15.60
CA THR A 35 13.40 -3.52 -16.38
C THR A 35 12.12 -2.92 -16.94
N LEU A 36 11.38 -2.13 -16.16
CA LEU A 36 10.14 -1.51 -16.62
C LEU A 36 10.41 -0.44 -17.70
N LEU A 37 11.47 0.35 -17.55
CA LEU A 37 11.89 1.33 -18.56
C LEU A 37 12.33 0.65 -19.86
N GLU A 38 13.05 -0.47 -19.80
CA GLU A 38 13.41 -1.28 -20.97
C GLU A 38 12.18 -1.84 -21.70
N LEU A 39 11.10 -2.10 -20.97
CA LEU A 39 9.80 -2.48 -21.54
C LEU A 39 8.99 -1.28 -22.08
N SER A 40 9.59 -0.08 -22.15
CA SER A 40 8.93 1.16 -22.57
C SER A 40 7.73 1.55 -21.70
N ILE A 41 7.73 1.14 -20.43
CA ILE A 41 6.72 1.54 -19.45
C ILE A 41 7.18 2.86 -18.82
N HIS A 42 6.40 3.91 -19.02
CA HIS A 42 6.64 5.20 -18.37
C HIS A 42 6.16 5.15 -16.93
N LEU A 43 7.05 5.46 -15.98
CA LEU A 43 6.77 5.40 -14.56
C LEU A 43 6.56 6.79 -13.98
N LEU A 44 5.58 6.92 -13.08
CA LEU A 44 5.38 8.09 -12.23
C LEU A 44 5.26 7.61 -10.79
N PHE A 45 6.24 7.96 -9.97
CA PHE A 45 6.21 7.63 -8.54
C PHE A 45 5.39 8.67 -7.77
N VAL A 46 4.60 8.25 -6.78
CA VAL A 46 3.87 9.15 -5.89
C VAL A 46 4.26 8.87 -4.44
N PHE A 47 4.68 9.89 -3.71
CA PHE A 47 5.05 9.80 -2.30
C PHE A 47 3.93 10.36 -1.41
N ASP A 48 3.77 9.79 -0.20
CA ASP A 48 2.87 10.32 0.84
C ASP A 48 3.30 11.73 1.29
N GLY A 49 2.34 12.64 1.35
CA GLY A 49 2.46 14.03 1.76
C GLY A 49 2.39 14.28 3.26
N PRO A 50 2.53 15.55 3.65
CA PRO A 50 2.51 15.96 5.06
C PRO A 50 1.13 15.79 5.73
N ASP A 51 0.05 15.89 4.96
CA ASP A 51 -1.32 15.86 5.50
C ASP A 51 -1.88 14.44 5.62
N ARG A 52 -1.01 13.44 5.75
CA ARG A 52 -1.42 12.04 5.87
C ARG A 52 -2.29 11.85 7.12
N TYR A 53 -3.46 11.26 6.92
CA TYR A 53 -4.36 10.92 7.99
C TYR A 53 -3.95 9.57 8.60
N SER A 54 -3.52 9.58 9.86
CA SER A 54 -3.16 8.35 10.59
C SER A 54 -3.75 8.40 11.99
N GLN A 55 -5.08 8.24 12.09
CA GLN A 55 -5.76 8.27 13.39
C GLN A 55 -5.72 6.95 14.15
N TYR A 56 -5.63 5.82 13.46
CA TYR A 56 -5.93 4.53 14.09
C TYR A 56 -4.75 3.55 14.12
N GLU A 57 -3.84 3.58 13.15
CA GLU A 57 -2.63 2.76 13.16
C GLU A 57 -1.42 3.55 12.68
N PRO A 58 -0.56 4.08 13.58
CA PRO A 58 0.73 4.58 13.17
C PRO A 58 1.52 3.43 12.53
N ASN A 59 2.10 3.68 11.35
CA ASN A 59 2.93 2.68 10.68
C ASN A 59 4.00 2.19 11.67
N PRO A 60 3.97 0.91 12.10
CA PRO A 60 4.88 0.41 13.13
C PRO A 60 6.34 0.40 12.67
N ASN A 61 6.58 0.47 11.36
CA ASN A 61 7.90 0.52 10.75
C ASN A 61 7.94 1.61 9.67
N PRO A 62 8.01 2.90 10.05
CA PRO A 62 8.09 3.98 9.08
C PRO A 62 9.36 3.83 8.25
N ILE A 63 9.24 4.05 6.94
CA ILE A 63 10.41 4.09 6.06
C ILE A 63 11.27 5.26 6.49
N LYS A 64 12.54 4.98 6.75
CA LYS A 64 13.47 5.99 7.24
C LYS A 64 13.67 7.11 6.18
N PRO A 65 13.70 8.39 6.56
CA PRO A 65 13.77 9.51 5.62
C PRO A 65 14.94 9.45 4.63
N GLU A 66 16.09 8.93 5.05
CA GLU A 66 17.27 8.76 4.20
C GLU A 66 17.03 7.78 3.05
N ARG A 67 16.20 6.74 3.25
CA ARG A 67 15.83 5.79 2.19
C ARG A 67 14.91 6.43 1.17
N ILE A 68 13.99 7.29 1.63
CA ILE A 68 13.12 8.07 0.74
C ILE A 68 13.96 9.04 -0.11
N ARG A 69 14.93 9.73 0.52
CA ARG A 69 15.85 10.62 -0.20
C ARG A 69 16.68 9.86 -1.23
N LEU A 70 17.26 8.72 -0.83
CA LEU A 70 18.05 7.87 -1.74
C LEU A 70 17.23 7.38 -2.94
N LEU A 71 15.96 7.01 -2.72
CA LEU A 71 15.06 6.63 -3.81
C LEU A 71 14.75 7.82 -4.73
N LYS A 72 14.46 9.01 -4.19
CA LYS A 72 14.24 10.22 -5.01
C LYS A 72 15.48 10.59 -5.83
N ASP A 73 16.67 10.50 -5.25
CA ASP A 73 17.94 10.73 -5.95
C ASP A 73 18.15 9.70 -7.08
N MET A 74 17.84 8.43 -6.82
CA MET A 74 17.88 7.37 -7.85
C MET A 74 16.90 7.64 -8.99
N LEU A 75 15.65 8.01 -8.70
CA LEU A 75 14.64 8.33 -9.71
C LEU A 75 15.08 9.50 -10.59
N ASN A 76 15.62 10.56 -9.97
CA ASN A 76 16.18 11.70 -10.70
C ASN A 76 17.30 11.28 -11.67
N ASN A 77 18.24 10.44 -11.20
CA ASN A 77 19.34 9.94 -12.04
C ASN A 77 18.87 9.06 -13.19
N LEU A 78 17.73 8.37 -13.03
CA LEU A 78 17.11 7.54 -14.07
C LEU A 78 16.16 8.34 -14.98
N GLY A 79 15.95 9.64 -14.72
CA GLY A 79 15.00 10.46 -15.46
C GLY A 79 13.53 10.08 -15.22
N VAL A 80 13.23 9.41 -14.10
CA VAL A 80 11.87 8.97 -13.74
C VAL A 80 11.19 10.06 -12.91
N PRO A 81 10.05 10.62 -13.35
CA PRO A 81 9.34 11.64 -12.60
C PRO A 81 8.73 11.09 -11.32
N PHE A 82 8.62 11.96 -10.32
CA PHE A 82 7.84 11.68 -9.12
C PHE A 82 7.04 12.88 -8.66
N HIS A 83 5.93 12.60 -7.98
CA HIS A 83 5.01 13.57 -7.41
C HIS A 83 4.89 13.37 -5.91
N GLN A 84 4.66 14.45 -5.19
CA GLN A 84 4.40 14.45 -3.75
C GLN A 84 2.90 14.66 -3.55
N ALA A 85 2.19 13.65 -3.06
CA ALA A 85 0.78 13.78 -2.74
C ALA A 85 0.57 14.87 -1.67
N PRO A 86 -0.62 15.49 -1.60
CA PRO A 86 -0.97 16.38 -0.49
C PRO A 86 -1.09 15.59 0.84
N ALA A 87 -1.75 14.43 0.80
CA ALA A 87 -1.93 13.55 1.94
C ALA A 87 -1.40 12.15 1.62
N GLU A 88 -2.22 11.27 1.04
CA GLU A 88 -1.82 9.88 0.77
C GLU A 88 -1.57 9.63 -0.72
N ALA A 89 -0.57 8.81 -0.99
CA ALA A 89 -0.17 8.48 -2.35
C ALA A 89 -1.24 7.71 -3.11
N ALA A 90 -1.88 6.71 -2.48
CA ALA A 90 -2.84 5.83 -3.17
C ALA A 90 -4.05 6.58 -3.75
N PRO A 91 -4.78 7.45 -3.00
CA PRO A 91 -5.85 8.26 -3.57
C PRO A 91 -5.36 9.21 -4.68
N THR A 92 -4.15 9.75 -4.53
CA THR A 92 -3.53 10.63 -5.55
C THR A 92 -3.25 9.87 -6.84
N CYS A 93 -2.71 8.66 -6.77
CA CYS A 93 -2.53 7.79 -7.94
C CYS A 93 -3.85 7.48 -8.64
N VAL A 94 -4.90 7.16 -7.89
CA VAL A 94 -6.23 6.90 -8.46
C VAL A 94 -6.77 8.15 -9.14
N LYS A 95 -6.60 9.33 -8.54
CA LYS A 95 -7.03 10.59 -9.17
C LYS A 95 -6.27 10.87 -10.47
N LEU A 96 -4.96 10.63 -10.50
CA LEU A 96 -4.15 10.75 -11.72
C LEU A 96 -4.64 9.80 -12.81
N GLN A 97 -5.01 8.56 -12.46
CA GLN A 97 -5.61 7.61 -13.42
C GLN A 97 -6.98 8.07 -13.92
N GLN A 98 -7.83 8.58 -13.05
CA GLN A 98 -9.16 9.08 -13.43
C GLN A 98 -9.05 10.30 -14.37
N LEU A 99 -8.04 11.14 -14.17
CA LEU A 99 -7.72 12.28 -15.04
C LEU A 99 -7.03 11.89 -16.36
N GLY A 100 -6.65 10.61 -16.54
CA GLY A 100 -5.97 10.13 -17.75
C GLY A 100 -4.49 10.50 -17.82
N VAL A 101 -3.86 10.84 -16.69
CA VAL A 101 -2.41 11.11 -16.62
C VAL A 101 -1.61 9.80 -16.65
N VAL A 102 -2.16 8.73 -16.06
CA VAL A 102 -1.59 7.39 -16.05
C VAL A 102 -2.66 6.35 -16.40
N ASP A 103 -2.25 5.25 -17.01
CA ASP A 103 -3.20 4.19 -17.42
C ASP A 103 -3.55 3.26 -16.25
N ALA A 104 -2.59 2.94 -15.39
CA ALA A 104 -2.73 1.95 -14.32
C ALA A 104 -2.12 2.45 -13.00
N VAL A 105 -2.68 1.99 -11.87
CA VAL A 105 -2.12 2.24 -10.53
C VAL A 105 -1.45 0.98 -10.03
N TRP A 106 -0.14 1.04 -9.77
CA TRP A 106 0.60 -0.07 -9.17
C TRP A 106 0.62 0.05 -7.65
N THR A 107 -0.11 -0.84 -6.96
CA THR A 107 -0.21 -0.81 -5.51
C THR A 107 -0.77 -2.11 -4.94
N HIS A 108 -0.47 -2.41 -3.68
CA HIS A 108 -1.14 -3.44 -2.89
C HIS A 108 -2.24 -2.89 -1.98
N HIS A 109 -2.38 -1.56 -1.89
CA HIS A 109 -3.31 -0.95 -0.96
C HIS A 109 -4.76 -1.09 -1.46
N SER A 110 -5.60 -1.74 -0.66
CA SER A 110 -7.04 -1.86 -0.91
C SER A 110 -7.73 -0.50 -1.03
N VAL A 111 -7.12 0.56 -0.48
CA VAL A 111 -7.53 1.96 -0.65
C VAL A 111 -7.66 2.36 -2.11
N ALA A 112 -6.85 1.82 -3.01
CA ALA A 112 -7.00 2.13 -4.44
C ALA A 112 -8.36 1.65 -4.97
N LEU A 113 -8.83 0.48 -4.54
CA LEU A 113 -10.14 -0.05 -4.93
C LEU A 113 -11.27 0.78 -4.33
N THR A 114 -11.16 1.21 -3.06
CA THR A 114 -12.18 2.05 -2.42
C THR A 114 -12.22 3.48 -2.97
N CYS A 115 -11.12 3.98 -3.53
CA CYS A 115 -11.06 5.26 -4.24
C CYS A 115 -11.58 5.19 -5.69
N GLY A 116 -11.96 4.00 -6.18
CA GLY A 116 -12.48 3.82 -7.54
C GLY A 116 -11.38 3.75 -8.61
N CYS A 117 -10.27 3.08 -8.31
CA CYS A 117 -9.31 2.66 -9.33
C CYS A 117 -10.01 1.80 -10.41
N ARG A 118 -9.64 1.98 -11.67
CA ARG A 118 -10.16 1.21 -12.82
C ARG A 118 -9.21 0.10 -13.24
N GLU A 119 -7.93 0.39 -13.30
CA GLU A 119 -6.87 -0.52 -13.72
C GLU A 119 -5.80 -0.59 -12.63
N ILE A 120 -5.68 -1.73 -11.94
CA ILE A 120 -4.75 -1.90 -10.83
C ILE A 120 -3.68 -2.93 -11.19
N VAL A 121 -2.42 -2.62 -10.89
CA VAL A 121 -1.31 -3.56 -11.00
C VAL A 121 -0.90 -3.97 -9.59
N MET A 122 -0.93 -5.28 -9.33
CA MET A 122 -0.55 -5.85 -8.05
C MET A 122 0.68 -6.74 -8.25
N PHE A 123 1.62 -6.75 -7.29
CA PHE A 123 2.71 -7.73 -7.37
C PHE A 123 2.15 -9.14 -7.19
N LYS A 124 2.70 -10.12 -7.91
CA LYS A 124 2.41 -11.52 -7.62
C LYS A 124 3.05 -11.86 -6.27
N GLU A 125 2.28 -12.43 -5.35
CA GLU A 125 2.87 -13.10 -4.19
C GLU A 125 3.81 -14.18 -4.72
N GLN A 126 5.11 -13.95 -4.59
CA GLN A 126 6.06 -15.02 -4.83
C GLN A 126 5.80 -16.07 -3.75
N HIS A 127 5.13 -17.17 -4.13
CA HIS A 127 4.91 -18.30 -3.24
C HIS A 127 6.23 -18.58 -2.50
N ARG A 128 6.22 -18.46 -1.16
CA ARG A 128 7.34 -18.77 -0.26
C ARG A 128 7.84 -20.22 -0.33
N HIS A 129 7.37 -21.01 -1.29
CA HIS A 129 7.81 -22.35 -1.61
C HIS A 129 8.54 -22.39 -2.95
N TRP A 130 9.73 -21.77 -3.00
CA TRP A 130 10.62 -21.92 -4.15
C TRP A 130 11.63 -23.04 -3.91
N LYS A 131 11.21 -24.29 -4.15
CA LYS A 131 12.15 -25.38 -4.45
C LYS A 131 12.10 -25.66 -5.95
N GLY A 132 12.99 -25.00 -6.70
CA GLY A 132 13.60 -25.63 -7.87
C GLY A 132 12.99 -25.46 -9.26
N ALA A 133 12.21 -24.42 -9.58
CA ALA A 133 11.72 -24.24 -10.96
C ALA A 133 11.86 -22.80 -11.45
N GLY A 134 12.92 -22.52 -12.22
CA GLY A 134 13.14 -21.37 -13.13
C GLY A 134 12.42 -20.05 -12.84
N LEU A 135 13.18 -18.99 -12.52
CA LEU A 135 12.69 -17.62 -12.29
C LEU A 135 11.59 -17.25 -13.29
N SER A 136 10.33 -17.22 -12.84
CA SER A 136 9.27 -16.60 -13.61
C SER A 136 9.57 -15.11 -13.68
N ASN A 137 9.70 -14.57 -14.89
CA ASN A 137 9.88 -13.13 -15.12
C ASN A 137 8.60 -12.31 -14.83
N GLU A 138 7.51 -12.96 -14.43
CA GLU A 138 6.25 -12.29 -14.10
C GLU A 138 6.20 -11.92 -12.61
N PHE A 139 6.46 -10.66 -12.31
CA PHE A 139 6.45 -10.14 -10.92
C PHE A 139 5.19 -9.33 -10.58
N ALA A 140 4.33 -9.06 -11.55
CA ALA A 140 3.10 -8.30 -11.36
C ALA A 140 1.97 -8.78 -12.27
N THR A 141 0.74 -8.41 -11.94
CA THR A 141 -0.45 -8.69 -12.75
C THR A 141 -1.35 -7.47 -12.77
N LYS A 142 -1.84 -7.14 -13.97
CA LYS A 142 -2.83 -6.09 -14.19
C LYS A 142 -4.24 -6.68 -14.04
N HIS A 143 -5.10 -5.97 -13.34
CA HIS A 143 -6.49 -6.33 -13.11
C HIS A 143 -7.40 -5.15 -13.47
N ASP A 144 -8.51 -5.46 -14.14
CA ASP A 144 -9.69 -4.61 -14.15
C ASP A 144 -10.29 -4.64 -12.73
N ALA A 145 -10.24 -3.49 -12.05
CA ALA A 145 -10.64 -3.39 -10.65
C ALA A 145 -12.15 -3.64 -10.44
N PRO A 146 -13.08 -3.08 -11.24
CA PRO A 146 -14.49 -3.46 -11.21
C PRO A 146 -14.72 -4.97 -11.38
N ALA A 147 -14.07 -5.62 -12.36
CA ALA A 147 -14.20 -7.05 -12.58
C ALA A 147 -13.63 -7.87 -11.42
N LEU A 148 -12.52 -7.42 -10.83
CA LEU A 148 -11.91 -8.03 -9.64
C LEU A 148 -12.85 -7.96 -8.43
N LEU A 149 -13.47 -6.80 -8.18
CA LEU A 149 -14.47 -6.65 -7.11
C LEU A 149 -15.67 -7.57 -7.35
N GLN A 150 -16.15 -7.65 -8.59
CA GLN A 150 -17.24 -8.54 -8.97
C GLN A 150 -16.91 -10.01 -8.71
N GLN A 151 -15.68 -10.45 -8.99
CA GLN A 151 -15.21 -11.80 -8.66
C GLN A 151 -15.25 -12.10 -7.16
N TRP A 152 -15.09 -11.08 -6.32
CA TRP A 152 -15.20 -11.19 -4.86
C TRP A 152 -16.63 -11.01 -4.33
N ASP A 153 -17.60 -10.88 -5.23
CA ASP A 153 -18.98 -10.52 -4.94
C ASP A 153 -19.09 -9.18 -4.19
N LEU A 154 -18.26 -8.21 -4.56
CA LEU A 154 -18.22 -6.86 -3.99
C LEU A 154 -18.40 -5.81 -5.07
N ASP A 155 -18.75 -4.61 -4.63
CA ASP A 155 -18.64 -3.35 -5.34
C ASP A 155 -17.87 -2.35 -4.46
N GLN A 156 -17.55 -1.18 -4.99
CA GLN A 156 -16.78 -0.18 -4.25
C GLN A 156 -17.45 0.21 -2.91
N PRO A 157 -18.77 0.52 -2.86
CA PRO A 157 -19.46 0.80 -1.60
C PRO A 157 -19.39 -0.35 -0.58
N SER A 158 -19.64 -1.59 -1.00
CA SER A 158 -19.61 -2.74 -0.09
C SER A 158 -18.19 -3.03 0.41
N LEU A 159 -17.15 -2.83 -0.41
CA LEU A 159 -15.77 -2.91 0.07
C LEU A 159 -15.50 -1.87 1.15
N ILE A 160 -15.95 -0.62 0.96
CA ILE A 160 -15.84 0.44 1.99
C ILE A 160 -16.54 -0.01 3.28
N LEU A 161 -17.76 -0.53 3.19
CA LEU A 161 -18.49 -1.05 4.35
C LEU A 161 -17.71 -2.18 5.04
N GLY A 162 -17.16 -3.13 4.27
CA GLY A 162 -16.36 -4.22 4.80
C GLY A 162 -15.13 -3.73 5.57
N LEU A 163 -14.40 -2.75 5.06
CA LEU A 163 -13.26 -2.15 5.76
C LEU A 163 -13.67 -1.34 6.99
N LEU A 164 -14.81 -0.65 6.95
CA LEU A 164 -15.34 0.07 8.11
C LEU A 164 -15.71 -0.89 9.25
N LEU A 165 -16.28 -2.06 8.91
CA LEU A 165 -16.70 -3.09 9.86
C LEU A 165 -15.53 -3.93 10.37
N GLY A 166 -14.64 -4.37 9.48
CA GLY A 166 -13.51 -5.26 9.82
C GLY A 166 -12.28 -4.53 10.35
N GLY A 167 -12.21 -3.21 10.14
CA GLY A 167 -11.06 -2.38 10.47
C GLY A 167 -10.11 -2.18 9.28
N CYS A 168 -9.48 -1.01 9.25
CA CYS A 168 -8.48 -0.59 8.28
C CYS A 168 -7.65 0.57 8.86
N GLU A 169 -6.73 1.13 8.08
CA GLU A 169 -5.92 2.28 8.53
C GLU A 169 -6.75 3.52 8.94
N TYR A 170 -8.03 3.57 8.52
CA TYR A 170 -8.98 4.63 8.85
C TYR A 170 -10.05 4.23 9.88
N SER A 171 -10.10 2.99 10.37
CA SER A 171 -11.13 2.52 11.31
C SER A 171 -10.65 1.36 12.15
N ARG A 172 -10.97 1.32 13.45
CA ARG A 172 -10.72 0.14 14.29
C ARG A 172 -11.64 -1.05 14.00
N GLY A 173 -12.64 -0.86 13.15
CA GLY A 173 -13.68 -1.86 12.95
C GLY A 173 -14.72 -1.87 14.07
N LEU A 174 -15.75 -2.70 13.88
CA LEU A 174 -16.77 -2.97 14.88
C LEU A 174 -16.23 -4.03 15.86
N PRO A 175 -16.26 -3.79 17.19
CA PRO A 175 -15.78 -4.78 18.15
C PRO A 175 -16.48 -6.13 18.00
N GLY A 176 -15.69 -7.21 17.95
CA GLY A 176 -16.21 -8.58 17.79
C GLY A 176 -16.49 -9.00 16.35
N VAL A 177 -16.34 -8.11 15.37
CA VAL A 177 -16.39 -8.45 13.94
C VAL A 177 -14.98 -8.65 13.42
N ASN A 178 -14.67 -9.86 12.95
CA ASN A 178 -13.42 -10.13 12.25
C ASN A 178 -13.57 -9.82 10.75
N TYR A 179 -12.44 -9.85 10.02
CA TYR A 179 -12.41 -9.51 8.59
C TYR A 179 -13.32 -10.42 7.73
N GLU A 180 -13.40 -11.73 8.04
CA GLU A 180 -14.24 -12.67 7.30
C GLU A 180 -15.73 -12.35 7.46
N ALA A 181 -16.18 -12.11 8.69
CA ALA A 181 -17.55 -11.71 9.00
C ALA A 181 -17.88 -10.34 8.37
N ALA A 182 -16.93 -9.39 8.42
CA ALA A 182 -17.10 -8.09 7.79
C ALA A 182 -17.31 -8.19 6.27
N LEU A 183 -16.52 -9.05 5.60
CA LEU A 183 -16.69 -9.30 4.16
C LEU A 183 -18.00 -10.02 3.85
N GLU A 184 -18.42 -10.98 4.67
CA GLU A 184 -19.72 -11.63 4.50
C GLU A 184 -20.88 -10.63 4.61
N ILE A 185 -20.82 -9.75 5.60
CA ILE A 185 -21.80 -8.66 5.76
C ILE A 185 -21.76 -7.73 4.55
N ALA A 186 -20.57 -7.31 4.10
CA ALA A 186 -20.41 -6.44 2.94
C ALA A 186 -21.07 -7.00 1.67
N ARG A 187 -20.87 -8.29 1.37
CA ARG A 187 -21.49 -8.97 0.22
C ARG A 187 -23.01 -8.99 0.30
N LYS A 188 -23.57 -9.21 1.49
CA LYS A 188 -25.03 -9.26 1.71
C LYS A 188 -25.67 -7.86 1.75
N ALA A 189 -24.91 -6.83 2.15
CA ALA A 189 -25.42 -5.50 2.43
C ALA A 189 -25.09 -4.45 1.35
N LYS A 190 -24.88 -4.84 0.09
CA LYS A 190 -24.53 -3.90 -1.01
C LYS A 190 -25.47 -2.71 -1.15
N GLN A 191 -26.78 -2.94 -1.07
CA GLN A 191 -27.78 -1.85 -1.17
C GLN A 191 -27.66 -0.83 -0.03
N LEU A 192 -27.40 -1.31 1.19
CA LEU A 192 -27.15 -0.43 2.34
C LEU A 192 -25.86 0.35 2.13
N ALA A 193 -24.79 -0.33 1.69
CA ALA A 193 -23.50 0.30 1.44
C ALA A 193 -23.59 1.42 0.38
N GLY A 194 -24.33 1.16 -0.71
CA GLY A 194 -24.61 2.16 -1.75
C GLY A 194 -25.41 3.35 -1.22
N THR A 195 -26.45 3.09 -0.42
CA THR A 195 -27.25 4.14 0.22
C THR A 195 -26.40 5.02 1.14
N MET A 196 -25.55 4.40 1.96
CA MET A 196 -24.62 5.12 2.83
C MET A 196 -23.72 6.05 2.01
N CYS A 197 -23.05 5.53 0.97
CA CYS A 197 -22.14 6.34 0.14
C CYS A 197 -22.84 7.53 -0.53
N ASN A 198 -24.09 7.36 -0.96
CA ASN A 198 -24.87 8.45 -1.55
C ASN A 198 -25.17 9.56 -0.53
N VAL A 199 -25.58 9.20 0.69
CA VAL A 199 -25.84 10.18 1.76
C VAL A 199 -24.57 10.97 2.11
N PHE A 200 -23.41 10.30 2.21
CA PHE A 200 -22.14 10.97 2.50
C PHE A 200 -21.63 11.86 1.36
N SER A 201 -22.11 11.65 0.12
CA SER A 201 -21.70 12.44 -1.05
C SER A 201 -22.51 13.73 -1.22
N ASP A 202 -23.77 13.75 -0.77
CA ASP A 202 -24.66 14.91 -0.87
C ASP A 202 -24.50 15.90 0.30
N ASP A 203 -24.14 15.43 1.50
CA ASP A 203 -24.04 16.27 2.69
C ASP A 203 -22.60 16.76 2.95
N GLY A 204 -22.17 17.77 2.19
CA GLY A 204 -20.98 18.58 2.49
C GLY A 204 -21.04 19.37 3.81
N ASN A 205 -22.08 19.18 4.63
CA ASN A 205 -22.28 19.83 5.92
C ASN A 205 -22.76 18.84 6.98
N ARG A 206 -21.90 18.61 7.99
CA ARG A 206 -22.22 18.14 9.34
C ARG A 206 -23.22 16.97 9.44
N LEU A 207 -22.69 15.74 9.38
CA LEU A 207 -23.34 14.64 10.07
C LEU A 207 -23.10 14.78 11.59
N GLU A 208 -24.17 15.04 12.34
CA GLU A 208 -24.16 14.91 13.79
C GLU A 208 -23.79 13.45 14.14
N ARG A 209 -22.70 13.28 14.91
CA ARG A 209 -22.09 11.98 15.28
C ARG A 209 -23.01 10.99 16.01
N ASN A 210 -24.29 11.30 16.22
CA ASN A 210 -25.17 10.64 17.19
C ASN A 210 -26.43 9.99 16.59
N LYS A 211 -26.57 9.84 15.27
CA LYS A 211 -27.82 9.30 14.67
C LYS A 211 -27.73 7.97 13.93
N TRP A 212 -26.59 7.27 13.96
CA TRP A 212 -26.50 5.95 13.34
C TRP A 212 -26.50 4.84 14.38
N LEU A 213 -27.71 4.44 14.80
CA LEU A 213 -27.94 3.12 15.37
C LEU A 213 -28.25 2.16 14.20
N VAL A 214 -27.23 1.75 13.46
CA VAL A 214 -27.37 0.63 12.52
C VAL A 214 -27.37 -0.64 13.36
N ILE A 215 -28.55 -1.10 13.76
CA ILE A 215 -28.71 -2.40 14.42
C ILE A 215 -28.46 -3.48 13.37
N PHE A 216 -27.26 -4.04 13.36
CA PHE A 216 -27.06 -5.35 12.73
C PHE A 216 -27.78 -6.39 13.59
N GLN A 217 -29.03 -6.72 13.25
CA GLN A 217 -29.69 -7.88 13.84
C GLN A 217 -29.06 -9.14 13.23
N PHE A 218 -28.07 -9.69 13.92
CA PHE A 218 -27.50 -10.98 13.58
C PHE A 218 -28.49 -12.06 14.02
N GLU A 219 -29.39 -12.48 13.13
CA GLU A 219 -30.14 -13.72 13.35
C GLU A 219 -29.16 -14.89 13.24
N ASN A 220 -28.73 -15.39 14.39
CA ASN A 220 -27.91 -16.58 14.50
C ASN A 220 -28.75 -17.78 14.05
N SER A 221 -28.81 -18.05 12.75
CA SER A 221 -29.37 -19.28 12.21
C SER A 221 -28.41 -20.43 12.55
N ARG A 222 -28.37 -20.83 13.82
CA ARG A 222 -27.98 -22.18 14.21
C ARG A 222 -28.98 -23.13 13.58
N SER A 223 -28.69 -23.60 12.37
CA SER A 223 -29.24 -24.85 11.87
C SER A 223 -28.82 -25.95 12.84
N ARG A 224 -29.67 -26.24 13.81
CA ARG A 224 -29.73 -27.56 14.46
C ARG A 224 -29.94 -28.57 13.33
N GLN A 225 -28.88 -29.25 12.92
CA GLN A 225 -29.04 -30.57 12.33
C GLN A 225 -28.80 -31.59 13.44
N ARG A 226 -29.85 -32.37 13.65
CA ARG A 226 -29.91 -33.58 14.48
C ARG A 226 -29.12 -34.70 13.83
#